data_AF-A0A378TUJ8-F1
#
_entry.id   AF-A0A378TUJ8-F1
#
_cell.length_a   1.000
_cell.length_b   1.000
_cell.length_c   1.000
_cell.angle_alpha   90.00
_cell.angle_beta   90.00
_cell.angle_gamma   90.00
#
_symmetry.space_group_name_H-M   'P 1'
#
loop_
_entity.id
_entity.type
_entity.pdbx_description
1 polymer ?
#
loop_
_entity_poly.entity_id
_entity_poly.type
_entity_poly.pdbx_seq_one_letter_code
_entity_poly.pdbx_strand_id
1 'polypeptide(L)'
;MVLYSLGIQLLHIEQIFKMKAEIKEILETENFGYLKDYYPENPNDFCINISMEIGIFGQEGTDYFYTSICSFDYLNQLKGQQKTFHQRELIIMEKYDYQAIMAHLNRIVTMYDENDWHTLANQLNKYFLWEFDDYRP
;
A
#
# COMPACT_ATOMS: atom_id res chain seq x y z
N MET A 1 24.54 55.28 -11.98
CA MET A 1 23.63 55.20 -10.82
C MET A 1 22.22 55.00 -11.37
N VAL A 2 21.59 53.87 -11.01
CA VAL A 2 20.22 53.41 -11.36
C VAL A 2 20.03 53.15 -12.88
N LEU A 3 19.52 52.04 -13.43
CA LEU A 3 18.57 51.00 -13.02
C LEU A 3 18.89 49.70 -13.82
N TYR A 4 19.43 48.64 -13.22
CA TYR A 4 19.42 47.28 -13.83
C TYR A 4 19.47 46.16 -12.78
N SER A 5 18.91 46.39 -11.58
CA SER A 5 19.02 45.43 -10.46
C SER A 5 17.68 44.86 -9.95
N LEU A 6 16.60 44.96 -10.73
CA LEU A 6 15.27 44.49 -10.30
C LEU A 6 14.55 43.66 -11.39
N GLY A 7 15.29 43.01 -12.29
CA GLY A 7 14.72 42.17 -13.35
C GLY A 7 15.01 40.67 -13.21
N ILE A 8 15.72 40.24 -12.17
CA ILE A 8 16.08 38.83 -11.95
C ILE A 8 15.70 38.40 -10.52
N GLN A 9 14.51 38.82 -10.08
CA GLN A 9 13.91 38.35 -8.86
C GLN A 9 12.52 37.83 -9.23
N LEU A 10 12.27 36.55 -8.93
CA LEU A 10 11.07 35.74 -9.24
C LEU A 10 11.18 34.78 -10.44
N LEU A 11 12.21 33.94 -10.44
CA LEU A 11 12.03 32.52 -10.78
C LEU A 11 12.48 31.70 -9.56
N HIS A 12 11.76 31.86 -8.45
CA HIS A 12 11.82 30.86 -7.37
C HIS A 12 11.08 29.63 -7.89
N ILE A 13 11.81 28.75 -8.56
CA ILE A 13 11.36 27.38 -8.73
C ILE A 13 11.57 26.74 -7.35
N GLU A 14 10.59 26.87 -6.45
CA GLU A 14 10.49 25.92 -5.35
C GLU A 14 10.16 24.59 -5.99
N GLN A 15 11.18 23.77 -6.20
CA GLN A 15 10.99 22.39 -6.56
C GLN A 15 10.35 21.73 -5.35
N ILE A 16 9.02 21.61 -5.36
CA ILE A 16 8.27 20.93 -4.30
C ILE A 16 8.76 19.49 -4.28
N PHE A 17 9.52 19.12 -3.25
CA PHE A 17 9.95 17.75 -3.05
C PHE A 17 8.72 16.94 -2.64
N LYS A 18 8.32 16.00 -3.49
CA LYS A 18 7.24 15.05 -3.19
C LYS A 18 7.81 13.81 -2.53
N MET A 19 7.17 13.37 -1.46
CA MET A 19 7.41 12.08 -0.83
C MET A 19 6.87 10.97 -1.73
N LYS A 20 7.65 9.90 -1.84
CA LYS A 20 7.27 8.65 -2.48
C LYS A 20 7.23 7.57 -1.42
N ALA A 21 6.31 6.62 -1.54
CA ALA A 21 6.24 5.48 -0.64
C ALA A 21 6.99 4.27 -1.23
N GLU A 22 7.46 3.40 -0.34
CA GLU A 22 7.99 2.09 -0.67
C GLU A 22 7.51 1.06 0.33
N ILE A 23 7.33 -0.18 -0.12
CA ILE A 23 7.12 -1.32 0.77
C ILE A 23 8.48 -1.76 1.29
N LYS A 24 8.67 -1.77 2.61
CA LYS A 24 9.91 -2.24 3.24
C LYS A 24 9.85 -3.71 3.61
N GLU A 25 8.70 -4.17 4.10
CA GLU A 25 8.50 -5.57 4.49
C GLU A 25 7.04 -5.97 4.33
N ILE A 26 6.79 -7.26 4.11
CA ILE A 26 5.44 -7.83 4.11
C ILE A 26 5.41 -9.10 4.94
N LEU A 27 4.51 -9.14 5.91
CA LEU A 27 4.30 -10.29 6.78
C LEU A 27 2.91 -10.88 6.55
N GLU A 28 2.83 -12.20 6.60
CA GLU A 28 1.58 -12.95 6.75
C GLU A 28 1.16 -12.87 8.23
N THR A 29 -0.06 -12.42 8.51
CA THR A 29 -0.44 -11.97 9.86
C THR A 29 -0.79 -13.10 10.84
N GLU A 30 -1.15 -14.29 10.37
CA GLU A 30 -1.57 -15.39 11.24
C GLU A 30 -0.36 -16.12 11.84
N ASN A 31 0.68 -16.36 11.04
CA ASN A 31 1.90 -17.03 11.49
C ASN A 31 3.09 -16.07 11.67
N PHE A 32 2.89 -14.78 11.41
CA PHE A 32 3.94 -13.74 11.49
C PHE A 32 5.19 -14.07 10.68
N GLY A 33 5.02 -14.79 9.56
CA GLY A 33 6.09 -15.15 8.64
C GLY A 33 6.25 -14.13 7.53
N TYR A 34 7.43 -14.06 6.91
CA TYR A 34 7.63 -13.24 5.71
C TYR A 34 6.77 -13.77 4.57
N LEU A 35 6.07 -12.88 3.85
CA LEU A 35 5.21 -13.27 2.73
C LEU A 35 5.99 -14.02 1.63
N LYS A 36 7.27 -13.67 1.42
CA LYS A 36 8.14 -14.35 0.44
C LYS A 36 8.34 -15.85 0.71
N ASP A 37 8.16 -16.26 1.97
CA ASP A 37 8.33 -17.63 2.44
C ASP A 37 6.98 -18.35 2.55
N TYR A 38 5.86 -17.63 2.34
CA TYR A 38 4.53 -18.20 2.35
C TYR A 38 4.20 -18.91 1.02
N TYR A 39 3.57 -20.07 1.14
CA TYR A 39 2.94 -20.78 0.03
C TYR A 39 1.64 -21.42 0.53
N PRO A 40 0.50 -21.19 -0.15
CA PRO A 40 -0.74 -21.86 0.21
C PRO A 40 -0.69 -23.34 -0.16
N GLU A 41 -1.47 -24.16 0.54
CA GLU A 41 -1.64 -25.58 0.19
C GLU A 41 -2.24 -25.76 -1.22
N ASN A 42 -3.19 -24.88 -1.59
CA ASN A 42 -3.76 -24.82 -2.92
C ASN A 42 -3.62 -23.39 -3.51
N PRO A 43 -2.80 -23.20 -4.56
CA PRO A 43 -2.66 -21.89 -5.20
C PRO A 43 -3.94 -21.31 -5.80
N ASN A 44 -4.94 -22.11 -6.14
CA ASN A 44 -6.20 -21.60 -6.69
C ASN A 44 -7.24 -21.29 -5.60
N ASP A 45 -7.01 -21.76 -4.38
CA ASP A 45 -7.95 -21.67 -3.26
C ASP A 45 -7.23 -21.25 -1.99
N PHE A 46 -7.07 -19.94 -1.84
CA PHE A 46 -6.42 -19.33 -0.70
C PHE A 46 -7.03 -17.97 -0.36
N CYS A 47 -6.80 -17.54 0.86
CA CYS A 47 -7.00 -16.17 1.32
C CYS A 47 -5.98 -15.91 2.42
N ILE A 48 -5.15 -14.90 2.23
CA ILE A 48 -4.10 -14.52 3.18
C ILE A 48 -4.32 -13.10 3.65
N ASN A 49 -4.14 -12.91 4.95
CA ASN A 49 -4.08 -11.60 5.57
C ASN A 49 -2.62 -11.19 5.68
N ILE A 50 -2.31 -10.00 5.19
CA ILE A 50 -0.95 -9.46 5.21
C ILE A 50 -0.91 -8.11 5.91
N SER A 51 0.20 -7.86 6.59
CA SER A 51 0.62 -6.54 7.02
C SER A 51 1.81 -6.10 6.17
N MET A 52 1.78 -4.86 5.73
CA MET A 52 2.85 -4.23 4.96
C MET A 52 3.42 -3.10 5.79
N GLU A 53 4.73 -3.12 5.96
CA GLU A 53 5.48 -1.99 6.48
C GLU A 53 5.78 -1.05 5.30
N ILE A 54 5.08 0.09 5.26
CA ILE A 54 5.23 1.07 4.18
C ILE A 54 5.81 2.35 4.78
N GLY A 55 6.84 2.90 4.14
CA GLY A 55 7.48 4.13 4.59
C GLY A 55 7.89 5.01 3.43
N ILE A 56 8.47 6.17 3.75
CA ILE A 56 9.00 7.07 2.74
C ILE A 56 10.23 6.42 2.09
N PHE A 57 10.29 6.49 0.77
CA PHE A 57 11.37 5.96 -0.05
C PHE A 57 12.74 6.45 0.45
N GLY A 58 13.62 5.50 0.80
CA GLY A 58 14.98 5.79 1.22
C GLY A 58 15.11 6.43 2.61
N GLN A 59 14.04 6.54 3.39
CA GLN A 59 14.07 7.01 4.78
C GLN A 59 13.84 5.86 5.76
N GLU A 60 14.27 6.00 7.01
CA GLU A 60 13.90 5.07 8.07
C GLU A 60 12.48 5.32 8.57
N GLY A 61 11.87 4.30 9.17
CA GLY A 61 10.50 4.36 9.70
C GLY A 61 9.44 3.91 8.70
N THR A 62 8.34 3.38 9.24
CA THR A 62 7.21 2.79 8.52
C THR A 62 5.96 2.91 9.35
N ASP A 63 4.82 2.92 8.67
CA ASP A 63 3.53 2.58 9.27
C ASP A 63 3.04 1.24 8.72
N TYR A 64 2.13 0.62 9.44
CA TYR A 64 1.48 -0.62 9.02
C TYR A 64 0.23 -0.36 8.18
N PHE A 65 0.14 -1.11 7.08
CA PHE A 65 -1.02 -1.19 6.21
C PHE A 65 -1.46 -2.65 6.07
N TYR A 66 -2.76 -2.91 6.21
CA TYR A 66 -3.32 -4.26 6.19
C TYR A 66 -4.17 -4.49 4.93
N THR A 67 -4.11 -5.69 4.38
CA THR A 67 -4.99 -6.13 3.28
C THR A 67 -5.12 -7.65 3.27
N SER A 68 -6.20 -8.15 2.66
CA SER A 68 -6.37 -9.57 2.37
C SER A 68 -6.20 -9.82 0.88
N ILE A 69 -5.46 -10.88 0.51
CA ILE A 69 -5.31 -11.32 -0.87
C ILE A 69 -5.93 -12.70 -0.98
N CYS A 70 -6.98 -12.82 -1.78
CA CYS A 70 -7.77 -14.04 -1.86
C CYS A 70 -8.03 -14.46 -3.30
N SER A 71 -8.22 -15.75 -3.49
CA SER A 71 -8.59 -16.34 -4.76
C SER A 71 -10.09 -16.21 -5.06
N PHE A 72 -10.47 -16.34 -6.34
CA PHE A 72 -11.88 -16.45 -6.69
C PHE A 72 -12.54 -17.71 -6.11
N ASP A 73 -11.82 -18.84 -6.00
CA ASP A 73 -12.39 -20.07 -5.47
C ASP A 73 -12.69 -19.94 -3.97
N TYR A 74 -11.81 -19.31 -3.20
CA TYR A 74 -12.07 -19.00 -1.80
C TYR A 74 -13.35 -18.19 -1.62
N LEU A 75 -13.54 -17.14 -2.44
CA LEU A 75 -14.77 -16.34 -2.39
C LEU A 75 -16.02 -17.13 -2.78
N ASN A 76 -15.90 -18.09 -3.70
CA ASN A 76 -17.01 -18.96 -4.07
C ASN A 76 -17.41 -19.89 -2.93
N GLN A 77 -16.48 -20.33 -2.09
CA GLN A 77 -16.78 -21.11 -0.89
C GLN A 77 -17.52 -20.28 0.17
N LEU A 78 -17.12 -19.02 0.34
CA LEU A 78 -17.79 -18.11 1.28
C LEU A 78 -19.27 -17.88 0.93
N LYS A 79 -19.64 -17.89 -0.36
CA LYS A 79 -21.06 -17.79 -0.80
C LYS A 79 -21.93 -18.90 -0.22
N GLY A 80 -21.36 -20.08 0.06
CA GLY A 80 -22.08 -21.19 0.69
C GLY A 80 -22.31 -21.01 2.19
N GLN A 81 -21.53 -20.15 2.84
CA GLN A 81 -21.52 -19.95 4.29
C GLN A 81 -22.19 -18.64 4.70
N GLN A 82 -22.05 -17.59 3.90
CA GLN A 82 -22.55 -16.25 4.17
C GLN A 82 -23.22 -15.68 2.92
N LYS A 83 -24.34 -14.96 3.12
CA LYS A 83 -25.07 -14.32 2.01
C LYS A 83 -24.51 -12.96 1.61
N THR A 84 -23.69 -12.36 2.47
CA THR A 84 -23.13 -11.01 2.32
C THR A 84 -21.76 -10.97 2.95
N PHE A 85 -20.81 -10.32 2.27
CA PHE A 85 -19.45 -10.13 2.74
C PHE A 85 -19.06 -8.66 2.54
N HIS A 86 -18.42 -8.06 3.54
CA HIS A 86 -17.96 -6.67 3.48
C HIS A 86 -16.54 -6.59 4.03
N GLN A 87 -15.59 -6.26 3.15
CA GLN A 87 -14.21 -6.00 3.50
C GLN A 87 -13.64 -4.96 2.53
N ARG A 88 -13.06 -3.88 3.06
CA ARG A 88 -12.64 -2.72 2.26
C ARG A 88 -11.34 -3.02 1.52
N GLU A 89 -10.45 -3.75 2.18
CA GLU A 89 -9.07 -4.00 1.84
C GLU A 89 -8.88 -5.41 1.23
N LEU A 90 -9.78 -5.82 0.34
CA LEU A 90 -9.73 -7.12 -0.33
C LEU A 90 -9.17 -7.00 -1.76
N ILE A 91 -8.07 -7.72 -2.02
CA ILE A 91 -7.51 -7.94 -3.35
C ILE A 91 -7.87 -9.35 -3.80
N ILE A 92 -8.38 -9.47 -5.04
CA ILE A 92 -8.77 -10.75 -5.63
C ILE A 92 -7.84 -11.09 -6.79
N MET A 93 -7.33 -12.32 -6.81
CA MET A 93 -6.53 -12.84 -7.92
C MET A 93 -6.95 -14.24 -8.33
N GLU A 94 -6.56 -14.66 -9.54
CA GLU A 94 -6.93 -15.97 -10.08
C GLU A 94 -6.22 -17.11 -9.35
N LYS A 95 -4.93 -16.95 -9.08
CA LYS A 95 -4.07 -17.94 -8.42
C LYS A 95 -2.99 -17.23 -7.61
N TYR A 96 -2.47 -17.91 -6.61
CA TYR A 96 -1.33 -17.45 -5.84
C TYR A 96 -0.09 -17.37 -6.74
N ASP A 97 0.45 -16.17 -6.83
CA ASP A 97 1.69 -15.87 -7.53
C ASP A 97 2.37 -14.72 -6.79
N TYR A 98 3.39 -15.05 -6.01
CA TYR A 98 4.13 -14.08 -5.19
C TYR A 98 4.66 -12.91 -6.03
N GLN A 99 5.16 -13.15 -7.25
CA GLN A 99 5.70 -12.09 -8.10
C GLN A 99 4.58 -11.16 -8.59
N ALA A 100 3.42 -11.72 -8.94
CA ALA A 100 2.25 -10.93 -9.32
C ALA A 100 1.70 -10.11 -8.15
N ILE A 101 1.69 -10.68 -6.94
CA ILE A 101 1.33 -9.97 -5.70
C ILE A 101 2.26 -8.76 -5.50
N MET A 102 3.57 -9.00 -5.48
CA MET A 102 4.56 -7.94 -5.27
C MET A 102 4.47 -6.86 -6.34
N ALA A 103 4.30 -7.23 -7.61
CA ALA A 103 4.14 -6.27 -8.69
C ALA A 103 2.86 -5.42 -8.52
N HIS A 104 1.75 -6.05 -8.12
CA HIS A 104 0.49 -5.35 -7.89
C HIS A 104 0.57 -4.38 -6.72
N LEU A 105 1.10 -4.82 -5.58
CA LEU A 105 1.23 -4.00 -4.37
C LEU A 105 2.18 -2.82 -4.62
N ASN A 106 3.36 -3.06 -5.21
CA ASN A 106 4.29 -2.00 -5.56
C ASN A 106 3.65 -0.97 -6.50
N ARG A 107 2.91 -1.41 -7.51
CA ARG A 107 2.19 -0.51 -8.43
C ARG A 107 1.22 0.42 -7.69
N ILE A 108 0.53 -0.07 -6.65
CA ILE A 108 -0.35 0.78 -5.82
C ILE A 108 0.48 1.75 -5.00
N VAL A 109 1.49 1.26 -4.29
CA VAL A 109 2.31 2.06 -3.37
C VAL A 109 3.06 3.19 -4.09
N THR A 110 3.52 2.94 -5.32
CA THR A 110 4.22 3.95 -6.12
C THR A 110 3.29 4.79 -7.00
N MET A 111 1.97 4.71 -6.83
CA MET A 111 1.01 5.45 -7.67
C MET A 111 0.93 6.94 -7.31
N TYR A 112 1.29 7.29 -6.09
CA TYR A 112 1.10 8.62 -5.53
C TYR A 112 2.42 9.22 -5.06
N ASP A 113 2.53 10.53 -5.27
CA ASP A 113 3.64 11.37 -4.83
C ASP A 113 3.01 12.60 -4.14
N GLU A 114 3.18 12.76 -2.82
CA GLU A 114 2.49 13.80 -2.03
C GLU A 114 3.46 14.70 -1.25
N ASN A 115 2.99 15.83 -0.72
CA ASN A 115 3.85 16.78 -0.01
C ASN A 115 4.25 16.32 1.40
N ASP A 116 3.44 15.45 1.99
CA ASP A 116 3.60 14.96 3.35
C ASP A 116 3.11 13.51 3.46
N TRP A 117 3.59 12.82 4.48
CA TRP A 117 3.29 11.41 4.71
C TRP A 117 1.82 11.15 4.99
N HIS A 118 1.15 12.00 5.78
CA HIS A 118 -0.24 11.79 6.15
C HIS A 118 -1.15 11.86 4.93
N THR A 119 -0.94 12.82 4.03
CA THR A 119 -1.66 12.89 2.76
C THR A 119 -1.39 11.67 1.89
N LEU A 120 -0.14 11.21 1.81
CA LEU A 120 0.23 10.00 1.06
C LEU A 120 -0.42 8.73 1.61
N ALA A 121 -0.34 8.52 2.93
CA ALA A 121 -0.93 7.38 3.63
C ALA A 121 -2.45 7.34 3.44
N ASN A 122 -3.13 8.50 3.46
CA ASN A 122 -4.55 8.59 3.14
C ASN A 122 -4.89 8.17 1.69
N GLN A 123 -3.99 8.38 0.72
CA GLN A 123 -4.17 7.85 -0.64
C GLN A 123 -4.09 6.32 -0.65
N LEU A 124 -3.14 5.75 0.09
CA LEU A 124 -2.97 4.30 0.22
C LEU A 124 -4.13 3.64 0.99
N ASN A 125 -4.71 4.33 1.96
CA ASN A 125 -5.86 3.87 2.77
C ASN A 125 -7.15 3.62 1.95
N LYS A 126 -7.16 4.02 0.67
CA LYS A 126 -8.23 3.65 -0.29
C LYS A 126 -8.16 2.20 -0.74
N TYR A 127 -6.98 1.59 -0.62
CA TYR A 127 -6.68 0.23 -1.05
C TYR A 127 -6.40 -0.70 0.13
N PHE A 128 -5.80 -0.14 1.18
CA PHE A 128 -5.38 -0.87 2.37
C PHE A 128 -6.05 -0.28 3.61
N LEU A 129 -5.95 -0.97 4.74
CA LEU A 129 -6.31 -0.43 6.05
C LEU A 129 -5.05 0.12 6.71
N TRP A 130 -4.95 1.44 6.85
CA TRP A 130 -3.84 2.08 7.57
C TRP A 130 -4.05 1.97 9.08
N GLU A 131 -2.99 1.73 9.87
CA GLU A 131 -3.10 1.60 11.33
C GLU A 131 -3.58 2.87 12.05
N PHE A 132 -3.38 4.04 11.43
CA PHE A 132 -3.84 5.33 11.91
C PHE A 132 -5.10 5.82 11.17
N ASP A 133 -5.83 4.92 10.49
CA ASP A 133 -7.13 5.26 9.90
C ASP A 133 -8.06 5.84 11.00
N ASP A 134 -8.63 7.01 10.73
CA ASP A 134 -9.40 7.82 11.68
C ASP A 134 -8.67 8.36 12.94
N TYR A 135 -7.34 8.25 13.03
CA TYR A 135 -6.58 8.89 14.10
C TYR A 135 -6.71 10.41 14.02
N ARG A 136 -7.21 11.03 15.10
CA ARG A 136 -7.26 12.49 15.27
C ARG A 136 -6.33 12.86 16.42
N PRO A 137 -5.23 13.59 16.16
CA PRO A 137 -4.31 14.04 17.20
C PRO A 137 -4.94 15.05 18.17
#